data_AF-A0A3D4JU41-F1
#
_entry.id   AF-A0A3D4JU41-F1
#
_cell.length_a   1.000
_cell.length_b   1.000
_cell.length_c   1.000
_cell.angle_alpha   90.00
_cell.angle_beta   90.00
_cell.angle_gamma   90.00
#
_symmetry.space_group_name_H-M   'P 1'
#
loop_
_entity.id
_entity.type
_entity.pdbx_description
1 polymer ?
#
loop_
_entity_poly.entity_id
_entity_poly.type
_entity_poly.pdbx_seq_one_letter_code
_entity_poly.pdbx_strand_id
1 'polypeptide(L)' 'MKNLVILVSGSGTNLQRIIDTIDNGEIRSAKVSLVIADRECYGLERAKNHNIENILIPRGKNSSNELAEKIPQNTDL' A
#
# COMPACT_ATOMS: atom_id res chain seq x y z
N MET A 1 4.57 -16.56 -3.28
CA MET A 1 3.71 -15.54 -2.63
C MET A 1 4.01 -14.20 -3.29
N LYS A 2 3.01 -13.47 -3.78
CA LYS A 2 3.16 -12.15 -4.39
C LYS A 2 3.09 -11.06 -3.32
N ASN A 3 3.99 -10.09 -3.40
CA ASN A 3 4.04 -8.95 -2.49
C ASN A 3 3.43 -7.75 -3.21
N LEU A 4 2.36 -7.20 -2.65
CA LEU A 4 1.64 -6.07 -3.23
C LEU A 4 2.06 -4.78 -2.53
N VAL A 5 2.39 -3.76 -3.33
CA VAL A 5 2.53 -2.38 -2.88
C VAL A 5 1.30 -1.62 -3.34
N ILE A 6 0.60 -0.94 -2.43
CA ILE A 6 -0.65 -0.24 -2.76
C ILE A 6 -0.49 1.26 -2.49
N LEU A 7 -0.77 2.08 -3.51
CA LEU A 7 -0.79 3.52 -3.39
C LEU A 7 -2.20 3.99 -3.02
N VAL A 8 -2.31 4.87 -2.02
CA VAL A 8 -3.58 5.40 -1.52
C VAL A 8 -3.56 6.93 -1.38
N SER A 9 -4.72 7.56 -1.52
CA SER A 9 -4.87 9.01 -1.38
C SER A 9 -6.12 9.42 -0.60
N GLY A 10 -6.77 8.50 0.11
CA GLY A 10 -8.11 8.74 0.65
C GLY A 10 -8.58 7.68 1.65
N SER A 11 -9.86 7.34 1.61
CA SER A 11 -10.50 6.45 2.60
C SER A 11 -9.94 5.03 2.67
N GLY A 12 -9.23 4.58 1.62
CA GLY A 12 -8.63 3.25 1.57
C GLY A 12 -9.65 2.10 1.51
N THR A 13 -10.87 2.32 1.01
CA THR A 13 -11.88 1.24 0.90
C THR A 13 -11.46 0.11 -0.04
N ASN A 14 -10.76 0.43 -1.13
CA ASN A 14 -10.18 -0.60 -2.00
C ASN A 14 -9.00 -1.34 -1.33
N LEU A 15 -8.18 -0.64 -0.54
CA LEU A 15 -7.15 -1.28 0.28
C LEU A 15 -7.80 -2.29 1.23
N GLN A 16 -8.86 -1.90 1.94
CA GLN A 16 -9.60 -2.80 2.83
C GLN A 16 -10.11 -4.02 2.08
N ARG A 17 -10.76 -3.83 0.93
CA ARG A 17 -11.25 -4.94 0.11
C ARG A 17 -10.14 -5.91 -0.30
N ILE A 18 -8.98 -5.39 -0.72
CA ILE A 18 -7.85 -6.24 -1.10
C ILE A 18 -7.35 -7.05 0.10
N ILE A 19 -7.23 -6.42 1.27
CA ILE A 19 -6.85 -7.10 2.51
C ILE A 19 -7.87 -8.20 2.84
N ASP A 20 -9.16 -7.87 2.87
CA ASP A 20 -10.25 -8.79 3.18
C ASP A 20 -10.26 -9.99 2.21
N THR A 21 -10.09 -9.75 0.91
CA THR A 21 -10.05 -10.80 -0.12
C THR A 21 -8.82 -11.71 0.02
N ILE A 22 -7.68 -11.19 0.47
CA ILE A 22 -6.49 -12.00 0.77
C ILE A 22 -6.72 -12.82 2.04
N ASP A 23 -7.20 -12.20 3.12
CA ASP A 23 -7.46 -12.83 4.41
C ASP A 23 -8.53 -13.93 4.31
N ASN A 24 -9.54 -13.72 3.46
CA ASN A 24 -10.57 -14.72 3.16
C ASN A 24 -10.09 -15.84 2.21
N GLY A 25 -8.86 -15.76 1.69
CA GLY A 25 -8.27 -16.77 0.81
C GLY A 25 -8.84 -16.79 -0.62
N GLU A 26 -9.57 -15.76 -1.02
CA GLU A 26 -10.06 -15.58 -2.39
C GLU A 26 -8.90 -15.26 -3.34
N ILE A 27 -8.01 -14.33 -2.95
CA ILE A 27 -6.70 -14.14 -3.57
C ILE A 27 -5.69 -14.98 -2.82
N ARG A 28 -5.32 -16.12 -3.41
CA ARG A 28 -4.35 -17.04 -2.82
C ARG A 28 -2.93 -16.58 -3.07
N SER A 29 -2.06 -16.86 -2.10
CA SER A 29 -0.61 -16.61 -2.21
C SER A 29 -0.23 -15.15 -2.50
N ALA A 30 -0.94 -14.17 -1.92
CA ALA A 30 -0.57 -12.77 -1.95
C ALA A 30 -0.54 -12.18 -0.53
N LYS A 31 0.18 -11.07 -0.35
CA LYS A 31 0.08 -10.21 0.83
C LYS A 31 0.28 -8.75 0.42
N VAL A 32 -0.35 -7.83 1.14
CA VAL A 32 -0.01 -6.41 1.05
C VAL A 32 1.22 -6.19 1.91
N SER A 33 2.35 -5.85 1.29
CA SER A 33 3.63 -5.67 2.00
C SER A 33 3.90 -4.21 2.35
N LEU A 34 3.36 -3.27 1.57
CA LEU A 34 3.59 -1.83 1.78
C LEU A 34 2.39 -1.03 1.28
N VAL A 35 2.00 -0.02 2.05
CA VAL A 35 1.03 1.00 1.63
C VAL A 35 1.72 2.36 1.58
N ILE A 36 1.59 3.07 0.46
CA ILE A 36 2.18 4.39 0.26
C ILE A 36 1.06 5.40 0.10
N ALA A 37 1.01 6.41 0.97
CA ALA A 37 0.07 7.51 0.82
C ALA A 37 0.76 8.76 0.26
N ASP A 38 0.01 9.57 -0.50
CA ASP A 38 0.48 10.86 -1.01
C ASP A 38 0.03 12.07 -0.17
N ARG A 39 -0.76 11.82 0.88
CA ARG A 39 -1.26 12.75 1.90
C ARG A 39 -1.79 11.98 3.12
N GLU A 40 -1.91 12.64 4.25
CA GLU A 40 -2.61 12.11 5.43
C GLU A 40 -4.01 11.63 5.03
N CYS A 41 -4.32 10.37 5.30
CA CYS A 41 -5.56 9.76 4.86
C CYS A 41 -5.92 8.52 5.70
N TYR A 42 -7.21 8.18 5.73
CA TYR A 42 -7.70 7.04 6.50
C TYR A 42 -7.15 5.69 6.00
N GLY A 43 -6.64 5.62 4.77
CA GLY A 43 -5.94 4.45 4.26
C GLY A 43 -4.69 4.07 5.08
N LEU A 44 -3.99 5.04 5.67
CA LEU A 44 -2.85 4.78 6.55
C LEU A 44 -3.28 4.07 7.83
N GLU A 45 -4.37 4.52 8.45
CA GLU A 45 -4.94 3.87 9.64
C GLU A 45 -5.37 2.43 9.36
N ARG A 46 -5.93 2.15 8.17
CA ARG A 46 -6.25 0.78 7.75
C ARG A 46 -4.99 -0.09 7.63
N ALA A 47 -3.95 0.40 6.97
CA ALA A 47 -2.68 -0.32 6.85
C ALA A 47 -2.10 -0.64 8.24
N LYS A 48 -2.06 0.37 9.12
CA LYS A 48 -1.60 0.24 10.50
C LYS A 48 -2.41 -0.79 11.31
N ASN A 49 -3.74 -0.77 11.22
CA ASN A 49 -4.62 -1.70 11.94
C ASN A 49 -4.42 -3.16 11.51
N HIS A 50 -3.97 -3.40 10.28
CA HIS A 50 -3.62 -4.72 9.76
C HIS A 50 -2.11 -5.04 9.89
N ASN A 51 -1.34 -4.24 10.63
CA ASN A 51 0.11 -4.39 10.79
C ASN A 51 0.89 -4.40 9.45
N ILE A 52 0.39 -3.66 8.47
CA ILE A 52 1.04 -3.48 7.17
C ILE A 52 1.96 -2.26 7.24
N GLU A 53 3.20 -2.43 6.77
CA GLU A 53 4.14 -1.33 6.64
C GLU A 53 3.52 -0.21 5.80
N ASN A 54 3.61 1.03 6.27
CA ASN A 54 3.04 2.15 5.55
C ASN A 54 3.93 3.39 5.69
N ILE A 55 3.95 4.17 4.62
CA ILE A 55 4.73 5.41 4.53
C ILE A 55 3.90 6.51 3.88
N LEU A 56 4.14 7.74 4.32
CA LEU A 56 3.61 8.94 3.69
C LEU A 56 4.71 9.58 2.84
N ILE A 57 4.47 9.71 1.54
CA ILE A 57 5.30 10.46 0.60
C ILE A 57 4.48 11.63 0.08
N PRO A 58 4.53 12.82 0.72
CA PRO A 58 3.73 13.96 0.31
C PRO A 58 3.96 14.32 -1.16
N ARG A 59 2.90 14.72 -1.86
CA ARG A 59 3.03 15.22 -3.24
C ARG A 59 4.02 16.38 -3.30
N GLY A 60 4.96 16.31 -4.22
CA GLY A 60 5.97 17.34 -4.40
C GLY A 60 6.82 17.09 -5.64
N LYS A 61 7.76 17.99 -5.91
CA LYS A 61 8.64 17.89 -7.09
C LYS A 61 9.45 16.58 -7.13
N ASN A 62 9.73 15.99 -5.96
CA ASN A 62 10.56 14.81 -5.80
C ASN A 62 9.77 13.53 -5.50
N SER A 63 8.44 13.59 -5.40
CA SER A 63 7.64 12.45 -4.92
C SER A 63 7.80 11.20 -5.80
N SER A 64 8.01 11.36 -7.11
CA SER A 64 8.27 10.24 -8.01
C SER A 64 9.61 9.55 -7.75
N ASN A 65 10.66 10.32 -7.42
CA ASN A 65 11.97 9.76 -7.09
C ASN A 65 11.91 9.05 -5.73
N GLU A 66 11.29 9.69 -4.74
CA GLU A 66 11.07 9.08 -3.41
C GLU A 66 10.24 7.79 -3.52
N LEU A 67 9.20 7.78 -4.37
CA LEU A 67 8.42 6.59 -4.65
C LEU A 67 9.29 5.47 -5.25
N ALA A 68 10.13 5.79 -6.25
CA ALA A 68 11.01 4.83 -6.88
C ALA A 68 12.08 4.26 -5.93
N GLU A 69 12.57 5.06 -4.97
CA GLU A 69 13.51 4.60 -3.94
C GLU A 69 12.86 3.71 -2.88
N LYS A 70 11.58 3.94 -2.57
CA LYS A 70 10.84 3.22 -1.52
C LYS A 70 10.15 1.96 -2.03
N ILE A 71 9.80 1.89 -3.31
CA ILE A 71 9.25 0.68 -3.91
C ILE A 71 10.36 -0.38 -4.01
N PRO A 72 10.12 -1.65 -3.61
CA PRO A 72 11.10 -2.72 -3.75
C PRO A 72 11.55 -2.91 -5.20
N GLN A 73 12.85 -3.15 -5.42
CA GLN A 73 13.48 -3.23 -6.75
C GLN A 73 12.90 -4.30 -7.70
N ASN A 74 12.18 -5.30 -7.17
CA ASN A 74 11.56 -6.38 -7.94
C ASN A 74 10.03 -6.23 -8.00
N THR A 75 9.55 -5.01 -8.21
CA THR A 75 8.12 -4.71 -8.35
C THR A 75 7.76 -4.65 -9.84
N ASP A 76 6.82 -5.49 -10.25
CA ASP A 76 6.16 -5.38 -11.56
C ASP A 76 5.15 -4.22 -11.47
N LEU A 77 5.35 -3.15 -12.25
CA LEU A 77 4.47 -1.96 -12.31
C LEU A 77 3.55 -2.00 -13.54
#